data_AF-A0A0W0WIY3-F1
#
_entry.id   AF-A0A0W0WIY3-F1
#
_cell.length_a   1.000
_cell.length_b   1.000
_cell.length_c   1.000
_cell.angle_alpha   90.00
_cell.angle_beta   90.00
_cell.angle_gamma   90.00
#
_symmetry.space_group_name_H-M   'P 1'
#
loop_
_entity.id
_entity.type
_entity.pdbx_description
1 polymer ?
#
loop_
_entity_poly.entity_id
_entity_poly.type
_entity_poly.pdbx_seq_one_letter_code
_entity_poly.pdbx_strand_id
1 'polypeptide(L)'
;MNIFRPFLFVIFLSFVLSAKANVNLYFNQIKNNPDKLHAFLKKMPKGGELHYHLDGGVLPEKMIQWAAEEHYCLQKDTLVIKKTMNDCGQDVSSKQLVKSPGLYEQTVRAWSMKDFVSTKESGHDHFFNSFPKFMPLAFDKQTEILAEILKQAAQQNVLYLELMVSPDKARSSEFAQSISKMDTLAKKKQALLRNKAFLNNIQSTVAETTNILKKARQRLGCDRTPKQKACKITVKFQYYVLREQSANAVFAQALSAFAAAANSSDLVAVNLVQA
;
A
#
# COMPACT_ATOMS: atom_id res chain seq x y z
N MET A 1 76.41 34.33 -16.15
CA MET A 1 75.79 33.00 -15.97
C MET A 1 75.95 32.64 -14.51
N ASN A 2 74.96 32.47 -13.65
CA ASN A 2 73.55 32.10 -13.80
C ASN A 2 72.69 32.85 -12.76
N ILE A 3 71.49 33.19 -13.21
CA ILE A 3 70.40 33.82 -12.46
C ILE A 3 69.72 32.72 -11.63
N PHE A 4 69.63 32.86 -10.31
CA PHE A 4 68.73 32.06 -9.47
C PHE A 4 67.60 32.95 -8.96
N ARG A 5 66.42 32.77 -9.55
CA ARG A 5 65.13 33.32 -9.10
C ARG A 5 64.61 32.45 -7.95
N PRO A 6 64.18 33.01 -6.80
CA PRO A 6 63.37 32.27 -5.84
C PRO A 6 61.93 32.22 -6.35
N PHE A 7 61.40 30.99 -6.50
CA PHE A 7 60.00 30.73 -6.82
C PHE A 7 59.15 31.03 -5.58
N LEU A 8 58.35 32.08 -5.64
CA LEU A 8 57.28 32.34 -4.65
C LEU A 8 56.15 31.33 -4.92
N PHE A 9 56.09 30.25 -4.15
CA PHE A 9 54.94 29.34 -4.15
C PHE A 9 53.88 29.92 -3.19
N VAL A 10 52.98 30.74 -3.73
CA VAL A 10 51.79 31.20 -2.99
C VAL A 10 50.81 30.03 -2.90
N ILE A 11 50.76 29.39 -1.73
CA ILE A 11 49.75 28.40 -1.39
C ILE A 11 48.44 29.15 -1.12
N PHE A 12 47.56 29.24 -2.13
CA PHE A 12 46.16 29.59 -1.91
C PHE A 12 45.44 28.39 -1.27
N LEU A 13 45.46 28.34 0.06
CA LEU A 13 44.66 27.38 0.82
C LEU A 13 43.22 27.91 0.88
N SER A 14 42.40 27.56 -0.10
CA SER A 14 40.96 27.79 -0.04
C SER A 14 40.38 26.93 1.09
N PHE A 15 40.16 27.52 2.26
CA PHE A 15 39.37 26.92 3.32
C PHE A 15 37.92 26.77 2.84
N VAL A 16 37.59 25.59 2.29
CA VAL A 16 36.20 25.18 2.15
C VAL A 16 35.72 24.81 3.55
N LEU A 17 35.18 25.80 4.27
CA LEU A 17 34.44 25.54 5.50
C LEU A 17 33.23 24.67 5.10
N SER A 18 33.35 23.37 5.31
CA SER A 18 32.18 22.50 5.37
C SER A 18 31.42 22.90 6.63
N ALA A 19 30.55 23.89 6.50
CA ALA A 19 29.49 24.13 7.47
C ALA A 19 28.58 22.90 7.43
N LYS A 20 28.97 21.85 8.17
CA LYS A 20 28.04 20.78 8.53
C LYS A 20 26.99 21.47 9.39
N ALA A 21 25.91 21.93 8.75
CA ALA A 21 24.71 22.31 9.46
C ALA A 21 24.35 21.10 10.31
N ASN A 22 24.51 21.24 11.63
CA ASN A 22 24.16 20.17 12.54
C ASN A 22 22.65 20.01 12.42
N VAL A 23 22.21 18.93 11.77
CA VAL A 23 20.80 18.65 11.50
C VAL A 23 19.97 18.76 12.77
N ASN A 24 20.53 18.37 13.92
CA ASN A 24 19.89 18.48 15.22
C ASN A 24 19.74 19.94 15.68
N LEU A 25 20.71 20.82 15.41
CA LEU A 25 20.59 22.24 15.73
C LEU A 25 19.51 22.89 14.87
N TYR A 26 19.53 22.65 13.55
CA TYR A 26 18.51 23.22 12.65
C TYR A 26 17.12 22.70 12.99
N PHE A 27 16.97 21.39 13.22
CA PHE A 27 15.70 20.81 13.67
C PHE A 27 15.19 21.46 14.96
N ASN A 28 16.04 21.62 15.97
CA ASN A 28 15.67 22.25 17.23
C ASN A 28 15.25 23.72 17.07
N GLN A 29 15.84 24.46 16.12
CA GLN A 29 15.45 25.83 15.80
C GLN A 29 14.07 25.92 15.13
N ILE A 30 13.70 24.92 14.34
CA ILE A 30 12.46 24.97 13.53
C ILE A 30 11.31 24.14 14.07
N LYS A 31 11.51 23.27 15.08
CA LYS A 31 10.50 22.30 15.53
C LYS A 31 9.17 22.91 15.99
N ASN A 32 9.19 24.18 16.41
CA ASN A 32 7.98 24.92 16.81
C ASN A 32 7.40 25.80 15.69
N ASN A 33 7.98 25.76 14.48
CA ASN A 33 7.47 26.44 13.29
C ASN A 33 6.94 25.37 12.31
N PRO A 34 5.62 25.16 12.22
CA PRO A 34 5.02 24.08 11.43
C PRO A 34 5.45 24.07 9.96
N ASP A 35 5.52 25.23 9.32
CA ASP A 35 5.88 25.34 7.90
C ASP A 35 7.34 24.94 7.64
N LYS A 36 8.26 25.44 8.48
CA LYS A 36 9.68 25.08 8.40
C LYS A 36 9.89 23.62 8.73
N LEU A 37 9.22 23.11 9.77
CA LEU A 37 9.29 21.70 10.17
C LEU A 37 8.77 20.79 9.05
N HIS A 38 7.62 21.10 8.45
CA HIS A 38 7.07 20.35 7.33
C HIS A 38 8.03 20.37 6.12
N ALA A 39 8.57 21.53 5.73
CA ALA A 39 9.52 21.62 4.63
C ALA A 39 10.79 20.79 4.88
N PHE A 40 11.27 20.77 6.13
CA PHE A 40 12.40 19.95 6.56
C PHE A 40 12.10 18.44 6.49
N LEU A 41 11.00 17.98 7.10
CA LEU A 41 10.60 16.57 7.12
C LEU A 41 10.21 16.04 5.73
N LYS A 42 9.66 16.89 4.87
CA LYS A 42 9.37 16.54 3.47
C LYS A 42 10.65 16.25 2.69
N LYS A 43 11.72 17.00 2.93
CA LYS A 43 13.04 16.81 2.30
C LYS A 43 13.85 15.67 2.91
N MET A 44 13.57 15.29 4.15
CA MET A 44 14.28 14.21 4.85
C MET A 44 14.17 12.87 4.10
N PRO A 45 15.30 12.16 3.86
CA PRO A 45 15.28 10.79 3.38
C PRO A 45 14.76 9.87 4.50
N LYS A 46 13.57 9.30 4.32
CA LYS A 46 12.87 8.55 5.38
C LYS A 46 13.29 7.09 5.50
N GLY A 47 14.14 6.60 4.59
CA GLY A 47 14.56 5.20 4.60
C GLY A 47 13.40 4.29 4.19
N GLY A 48 13.03 3.35 5.06
CA GLY A 48 11.99 2.36 4.80
C GLY A 48 10.67 2.64 5.53
N GLU A 49 9.56 2.37 4.86
CA GLU A 49 8.24 2.26 5.45
C GLU A 49 7.85 0.78 5.50
N LEU A 50 7.60 0.27 6.70
CA LEU A 50 7.52 -1.16 7.01
C LEU A 50 6.14 -1.60 7.50
N HIS A 51 5.21 -0.66 7.70
CA HIS A 51 3.86 -0.95 8.15
C HIS A 51 2.88 -0.15 7.31
N TYR A 52 2.52 -0.70 6.15
CA TYR A 52 1.66 0.01 5.21
C TYR A 52 0.68 -0.95 4.55
N HIS A 53 -0.63 -0.75 4.77
CA HIS A 53 -1.67 -1.51 4.10
C HIS A 53 -1.86 -1.00 2.67
N LEU A 54 -1.64 -1.87 1.67
CA LEU A 54 -1.80 -1.50 0.26
C LEU A 54 -3.22 -0.98 0.00
N ASP A 55 -4.24 -1.70 0.47
CA ASP A 55 -5.64 -1.42 0.17
C ASP A 55 -6.14 -0.07 0.74
N GLY A 56 -5.46 0.48 1.76
CA GLY A 56 -5.74 1.79 2.36
C GLY A 56 -4.82 2.93 1.88
N GLY A 57 -3.94 2.67 0.90
CA GLY A 57 -2.86 3.59 0.51
C GLY A 57 -3.24 4.74 -0.42
N VAL A 58 -4.50 4.84 -0.80
CA VAL A 58 -4.97 5.82 -1.79
C VAL A 58 -6.19 6.56 -1.26
N LEU A 59 -6.24 7.85 -1.55
CA LEU A 59 -7.35 8.73 -1.18
C LEU A 59 -8.67 8.26 -1.83
N PRO A 60 -9.80 8.27 -1.11
CA PRO A 60 -11.11 7.93 -1.66
C PRO A 60 -11.47 8.72 -2.91
N GLU A 61 -11.08 10.00 -2.99
CA GLU A 61 -11.31 10.85 -4.16
C GLU A 61 -10.69 10.25 -5.43
N LYS A 62 -9.47 9.71 -5.30
CA LYS A 62 -8.77 9.07 -6.42
C LYS A 62 -9.42 7.74 -6.79
N MET A 63 -9.87 6.98 -5.80
CA MET A 63 -10.63 5.75 -6.01
C MET A 63 -11.94 6.02 -6.75
N ILE A 64 -12.71 7.03 -6.33
CA ILE A 64 -13.97 7.42 -6.98
C ILE A 64 -13.73 7.85 -8.44
N GLN A 65 -12.62 8.56 -8.73
CA GLN A 65 -12.23 8.89 -10.11
C GLN A 65 -12.01 7.63 -10.95
N TRP A 66 -11.23 6.65 -10.46
CA TRP A 66 -11.03 5.38 -11.17
C TRP A 66 -12.32 4.59 -11.37
N ALA A 67 -13.21 4.64 -10.38
CA ALA A 67 -14.51 4.01 -10.48
C ALA A 67 -15.37 4.64 -11.57
N ALA A 68 -15.30 5.96 -11.76
CA ALA A 68 -16.02 6.68 -12.81
C ALA A 68 -15.49 6.43 -14.23
N GLU A 69 -14.21 6.05 -14.36
CA GLU A 69 -13.61 5.60 -15.62
C GLU A 69 -14.13 4.21 -16.05
N GLU A 70 -14.69 3.44 -15.11
CA GLU A 70 -15.21 2.09 -15.32
C GLU A 70 -16.70 1.97 -14.94
N HIS A 71 -17.24 0.74 -14.92
CA HIS A 71 -18.63 0.44 -14.61
C HIS A 71 -18.78 0.01 -13.14
N TYR A 72 -18.69 0.97 -12.22
CA TYR A 72 -18.96 0.77 -10.80
C TYR A 72 -20.24 1.50 -10.35
N CYS A 73 -21.00 0.87 -9.46
CA CYS A 73 -22.19 1.42 -8.84
C CYS A 73 -22.00 1.54 -7.33
N LEU A 74 -22.45 2.67 -6.77
CA LEU A 74 -22.47 2.96 -5.35
C LEU A 74 -23.88 2.71 -4.81
N GLN A 75 -23.98 1.83 -3.81
CA GLN A 75 -25.19 1.63 -3.03
C GLN A 75 -25.40 2.83 -2.11
N LYS A 76 -26.51 3.56 -2.24
CA LYS A 76 -26.71 4.83 -1.51
C LYS A 76 -26.77 4.65 0.01
N ASP A 77 -27.42 3.59 0.48
CA ASP A 77 -27.67 3.38 1.91
C ASP A 77 -26.42 2.90 2.66
N THR A 78 -25.61 2.06 2.01
CA THR A 78 -24.42 1.44 2.63
C THR A 78 -23.12 2.13 2.22
N LEU A 79 -23.16 2.93 1.16
CA LEU A 79 -22.01 3.55 0.49
C LEU A 79 -20.97 2.52 0.01
N VAL A 80 -21.40 1.29 -0.23
CA VAL A 80 -20.57 0.21 -0.79
C VAL A 80 -20.50 0.36 -2.30
N ILE A 81 -19.29 0.29 -2.85
CA ILE A 81 -19.07 0.28 -4.30
C ILE A 81 -18.93 -1.15 -4.82
N LYS A 82 -19.56 -1.42 -5.97
CA LYS A 82 -19.45 -2.72 -6.66
C LYS A 82 -19.28 -2.52 -8.15
N LYS A 83 -18.45 -3.37 -8.76
CA LYS A 83 -18.33 -3.44 -10.21
C LYS A 83 -19.53 -4.20 -10.78
N THR A 84 -20.08 -3.73 -11.88
CA THR A 84 -21.17 -4.40 -12.59
C THR A 84 -20.98 -4.26 -14.10
N MET A 85 -21.46 -5.24 -14.86
CA MET A 85 -21.54 -5.16 -16.32
C MET A 85 -22.91 -4.64 -16.78
N ASN A 86 -23.88 -4.55 -15.87
CA ASN A 86 -25.24 -4.09 -16.12
C ASN A 86 -25.39 -2.61 -15.72
N ASP A 87 -26.55 -2.03 -16.00
CA ASP A 87 -26.93 -0.74 -15.44
C ASP A 87 -27.00 -0.78 -13.90
N CYS A 88 -26.82 0.38 -13.26
CA CYS A 88 -26.86 0.49 -11.79
C CYS A 88 -28.26 0.34 -11.19
N GLY A 89 -29.32 0.39 -12.00
CA GLY A 89 -30.70 0.31 -11.51
C GLY A 89 -30.98 1.42 -10.50
N GLN A 90 -31.18 1.05 -9.23
CA GLN A 90 -31.45 2.00 -8.14
C GLN A 90 -30.17 2.60 -7.51
N ASP A 91 -29.02 1.98 -7.75
CA ASP A 91 -27.71 2.44 -7.29
C ASP A 91 -27.19 3.63 -8.12
N VAL A 92 -26.21 4.35 -7.61
CA VAL A 92 -25.62 5.50 -8.31
C VAL A 92 -24.41 5.06 -9.11
N SER A 93 -24.42 5.29 -10.42
CA SER A 93 -23.21 5.07 -11.22
C SER A 93 -22.07 5.97 -10.74
N SER A 94 -20.83 5.49 -10.76
CA SER A 94 -19.68 6.28 -10.31
C SER A 94 -19.48 7.56 -11.17
N LYS A 95 -19.92 7.53 -12.44
CA LYS A 95 -20.00 8.72 -13.31
C LYS A 95 -21.00 9.77 -12.84
N GLN A 96 -22.09 9.35 -12.18
CA GLN A 96 -23.05 10.26 -11.55
C GLN A 96 -22.58 10.70 -10.17
N LEU A 97 -21.92 9.81 -9.41
CA LEU A 97 -21.34 10.12 -8.10
C LEU A 97 -20.40 11.32 -8.16
N VAL A 98 -19.47 11.36 -9.13
CA VAL A 98 -18.54 12.49 -9.30
C VAL A 98 -19.24 13.82 -9.62
N LYS A 99 -20.50 13.79 -10.08
CA LYS A 99 -21.32 14.96 -10.40
C LYS A 99 -22.30 15.34 -9.28
N SER A 100 -22.27 14.63 -8.15
CA SER A 100 -23.24 14.76 -7.06
C SER A 100 -22.52 15.20 -5.78
N PRO A 101 -22.24 16.50 -5.58
CA PRO A 101 -21.32 16.98 -4.53
C PRO A 101 -21.64 16.46 -3.12
N GLY A 102 -22.92 16.48 -2.71
CA GLY A 102 -23.32 16.00 -1.39
C GLY A 102 -23.05 14.51 -1.18
N LEU A 103 -23.43 13.67 -2.15
CA LEU A 103 -23.18 12.23 -2.08
C LEU A 103 -21.69 11.90 -2.23
N TYR A 104 -20.97 12.65 -3.05
CA TYR A 104 -19.52 12.54 -3.20
C TYR A 104 -18.81 12.79 -1.87
N GLU A 105 -19.11 13.92 -1.20
CA GLU A 105 -18.53 14.24 0.09
C GLU A 105 -18.91 13.22 1.17
N GLN A 106 -20.17 12.78 1.19
CA GLN A 106 -20.62 11.72 2.09
C GLN A 106 -19.84 10.42 1.88
N THR A 107 -19.59 10.04 0.63
CA THR A 107 -18.80 8.85 0.28
C THR A 107 -17.36 8.98 0.73
N VAL A 108 -16.71 10.13 0.46
CA VAL A 108 -15.32 10.39 0.90
C VAL A 108 -15.19 10.31 2.42
N ARG A 109 -16.14 10.89 3.18
CA ARG A 109 -16.15 10.81 4.65
C ARG A 109 -16.41 9.39 5.15
N ALA A 110 -17.25 8.62 4.46
CA ALA A 110 -17.53 7.23 4.84
C ALA A 110 -16.37 6.26 4.53
N TRP A 111 -15.50 6.63 3.59
CA TRP A 111 -14.34 5.84 3.14
C TRP A 111 -13.01 6.31 3.77
N SER A 112 -13.04 7.29 4.69
CA SER A 112 -11.84 7.83 5.34
C SER A 112 -12.14 8.36 6.73
N MET A 113 -11.13 8.93 7.40
CA MET A 113 -11.31 9.68 8.65
C MET A 113 -11.65 11.17 8.41
N LYS A 114 -11.89 11.59 7.15
CA LYS A 114 -12.12 13.00 6.81
C LYS A 114 -13.32 13.54 7.57
N ASP A 115 -13.10 14.63 8.31
CA ASP A 115 -14.09 15.34 9.12
C ASP A 115 -14.80 14.46 10.17
N PHE A 116 -14.22 13.31 10.53
CA PHE A 116 -14.78 12.44 11.56
C PHE A 116 -14.72 13.13 12.93
N VAL A 117 -15.87 13.17 13.61
CA VAL A 117 -16.00 13.62 15.00
C VAL A 117 -16.76 12.52 15.75
N SER A 118 -16.13 11.95 16.77
CA SER A 118 -16.76 10.90 17.58
C SER A 118 -17.95 11.48 18.34
N THR A 119 -19.13 10.89 18.11
CA THR A 119 -20.38 11.27 18.79
C THR A 119 -21.07 10.02 19.35
N LYS A 120 -21.46 9.09 18.46
CA LYS A 120 -22.07 7.79 18.80
C LYS A 120 -21.22 6.58 18.40
N GLU A 121 -20.29 6.78 17.47
CA GLU A 121 -19.37 5.78 16.95
C GLU A 121 -17.95 6.11 17.40
N SER A 122 -17.16 5.08 17.72
CA SER A 122 -15.74 5.26 18.03
C SER A 122 -14.95 5.50 16.74
N GLY A 123 -13.80 6.18 16.83
CA GLY A 123 -12.92 6.34 15.66
C GLY A 123 -12.40 5.00 15.12
N HIS A 124 -12.24 4.01 16.01
CA HIS A 124 -11.90 2.63 15.67
C HIS A 124 -12.98 2.01 14.77
N ASP A 125 -14.23 2.08 15.18
CA ASP A 125 -15.33 1.45 14.44
C ASP A 125 -15.56 2.15 13.11
N HIS A 126 -15.51 3.49 13.08
CA HIS A 126 -15.61 4.26 11.83
C HIS A 126 -14.49 3.89 10.85
N PHE A 127 -13.25 3.77 11.34
CA PHE A 127 -12.11 3.35 10.54
C PHE A 127 -12.32 1.96 9.94
N PHE A 128 -12.67 0.95 10.75
CA PHE A 128 -12.84 -0.42 10.26
C PHE A 128 -14.10 -0.61 9.39
N ASN A 129 -15.16 0.16 9.65
CA ASN A 129 -16.38 0.19 8.83
C ASN A 129 -16.15 0.85 7.45
N SER A 130 -15.03 1.53 7.23
CA SER A 130 -14.69 2.09 5.91
C SER A 130 -14.31 1.01 4.91
N PHE A 131 -13.56 -0.02 5.32
CA PHE A 131 -12.99 -1.01 4.40
C PHE A 131 -14.05 -1.75 3.57
N PRO A 132 -15.12 -2.36 4.14
CA PRO A 132 -16.10 -3.08 3.34
C PRO A 132 -16.75 -2.23 2.23
N LYS A 133 -16.75 -0.91 2.38
CA LYS A 133 -17.35 0.03 1.43
C LYS A 133 -16.53 0.19 0.14
N PHE A 134 -15.20 0.21 0.22
CA PHE A 134 -14.32 0.43 -0.93
C PHE A 134 -13.46 -0.78 -1.32
N MET A 135 -13.36 -1.81 -0.46
CA MET A 135 -12.51 -2.99 -0.72
C MET A 135 -12.77 -3.70 -2.05
N PRO A 136 -14.02 -3.81 -2.58
CA PRO A 136 -14.23 -4.37 -3.91
C PRO A 136 -13.45 -3.64 -5.01
N LEU A 137 -13.39 -2.32 -4.95
CA LEU A 137 -12.60 -1.51 -5.86
C LEU A 137 -11.10 -1.62 -5.56
N ALA A 138 -10.69 -1.64 -4.28
CA ALA A 138 -9.29 -1.77 -3.91
C ALA A 138 -8.67 -3.07 -4.46
N PHE A 139 -9.38 -4.20 -4.32
CA PHE A 139 -8.96 -5.48 -4.88
C PHE A 139 -8.89 -5.50 -6.41
N ASP A 140 -9.71 -4.72 -7.10
CA ASP A 140 -9.67 -4.60 -8.55
C ASP A 140 -8.56 -3.66 -9.05
N LYS A 141 -8.04 -2.80 -8.17
CA LYS A 141 -7.11 -1.70 -8.49
C LYS A 141 -5.75 -1.80 -7.80
N GLN A 142 -5.34 -2.97 -7.29
CA GLN A 142 -4.08 -3.12 -6.55
C GLN A 142 -2.85 -2.61 -7.33
N THR A 143 -2.83 -2.78 -8.66
CA THR A 143 -1.77 -2.26 -9.53
C THR A 143 -1.76 -0.73 -9.57
N GLU A 144 -2.91 -0.11 -9.78
CA GLU A 144 -3.09 1.35 -9.79
C GLU A 144 -2.74 1.96 -8.43
N ILE A 145 -3.20 1.31 -7.36
CA ILE A 145 -2.93 1.69 -5.98
C ILE A 145 -1.43 1.70 -5.72
N LEU A 146 -0.73 0.61 -6.05
CA LEU A 146 0.71 0.54 -5.88
C LEU A 146 1.44 1.65 -6.68
N ALA A 147 1.01 1.92 -7.91
CA ALA A 147 1.61 3.00 -8.70
C ALA A 147 1.45 4.38 -8.04
N GLU A 148 0.29 4.67 -7.45
CA GLU A 148 0.08 5.92 -6.70
C GLU A 148 0.86 5.97 -5.39
N ILE A 149 0.95 4.86 -4.64
CA ILE A 149 1.79 4.75 -3.45
C ILE A 149 3.25 5.06 -3.80
N LEU A 150 3.78 4.50 -4.90
CA LEU A 150 5.16 4.74 -5.33
C LEU A 150 5.42 6.19 -5.75
N LYS A 151 4.44 6.87 -6.36
CA LYS A 151 4.53 8.32 -6.65
C LYS A 151 4.61 9.13 -5.36
N GLN A 152 3.74 8.83 -4.39
CA GLN A 152 3.72 9.52 -3.09
C GLN A 152 5.00 9.28 -2.30
N ALA A 153 5.43 8.02 -2.20
CA ALA A 153 6.68 7.62 -1.55
C ALA A 153 7.89 8.34 -2.16
N ALA A 154 7.95 8.47 -3.49
CA ALA A 154 8.99 9.22 -4.18
C ALA A 154 8.99 10.72 -3.85
N GLN A 155 7.81 11.33 -3.74
CA GLN A 155 7.65 12.74 -3.32
C GLN A 155 8.03 12.95 -1.86
N GLN A 156 7.95 11.90 -1.05
CA GLN A 156 8.31 11.89 0.36
C GLN A 156 9.73 11.36 0.63
N ASN A 157 10.55 11.05 -0.39
CA ASN A 157 11.90 10.50 -0.20
C ASN A 157 11.94 9.22 0.66
N VAL A 158 10.93 8.37 0.51
CA VAL A 158 10.95 6.97 0.96
C VAL A 158 11.74 6.15 -0.06
N LEU A 159 12.59 5.25 0.42
CA LEU A 159 13.54 4.47 -0.38
C LEU A 159 13.19 2.98 -0.43
N TYR A 160 12.46 2.49 0.59
CA TYR A 160 12.07 1.09 0.75
C TYR A 160 10.63 1.01 1.27
N LEU A 161 9.86 0.04 0.76
CA LEU A 161 8.48 -0.21 1.16
C LEU A 161 8.27 -1.70 1.42
N GLU A 162 7.67 -2.03 2.56
CA GLU A 162 7.01 -3.32 2.81
C GLU A 162 5.51 -3.12 2.94
N LEU A 163 4.77 -3.57 1.93
CA LEU A 163 3.33 -3.35 1.82
C LEU A 163 2.55 -4.60 2.19
N MET A 164 1.62 -4.48 3.14
CA MET A 164 0.66 -5.53 3.47
C MET A 164 -0.39 -5.67 2.37
N VAL A 165 -0.53 -6.87 1.82
CA VAL A 165 -1.43 -7.20 0.70
C VAL A 165 -2.00 -8.62 0.85
N SER A 166 -3.18 -8.87 0.28
CA SER A 166 -3.71 -10.22 0.04
C SER A 166 -3.84 -10.43 -1.48
N PRO A 167 -2.81 -10.99 -2.15
CA PRO A 167 -2.82 -11.15 -3.60
C PRO A 167 -3.88 -12.15 -4.10
N ASP A 168 -4.28 -13.10 -3.24
CA ASP A 168 -5.32 -14.07 -3.54
C ASP A 168 -6.74 -13.59 -3.18
N LYS A 169 -6.89 -12.34 -2.73
CA LYS A 169 -8.17 -11.73 -2.34
C LYS A 169 -8.92 -12.58 -1.31
N ALA A 170 -8.19 -13.12 -0.32
CA ALA A 170 -8.65 -14.01 0.73
C ALA A 170 -9.18 -15.38 0.26
N ARG A 171 -8.98 -15.79 -1.01
CA ARG A 171 -9.43 -17.08 -1.54
C ARG A 171 -8.90 -18.29 -0.76
N SER A 172 -7.72 -18.21 -0.16
CA SER A 172 -7.18 -19.25 0.72
C SER A 172 -8.09 -19.58 1.90
N SER A 173 -8.95 -18.66 2.34
CA SER A 173 -9.95 -18.91 3.40
C SER A 173 -11.05 -19.90 2.98
N GLU A 174 -11.36 -20.01 1.69
CA GLU A 174 -12.39 -20.92 1.15
C GLU A 174 -12.05 -22.41 1.40
N PHE A 175 -10.78 -22.73 1.64
CA PHE A 175 -10.33 -24.09 1.92
C PHE A 175 -10.56 -24.52 3.38
N ALA A 176 -11.03 -23.64 4.26
CA ALA A 176 -11.30 -23.92 5.67
C ALA A 176 -12.21 -25.13 5.87
N GLN A 177 -13.24 -25.27 5.04
CA GLN A 177 -14.21 -26.36 5.17
C GLN A 177 -13.58 -27.73 4.85
N SER A 178 -12.62 -27.78 3.92
CA SER A 178 -11.95 -29.02 3.51
C SER A 178 -11.13 -29.68 4.63
N ILE A 179 -10.80 -28.91 5.68
CA ILE A 179 -10.02 -29.35 6.83
C ILE A 179 -10.80 -29.38 8.14
N SER A 180 -12.11 -29.13 8.08
CA SER A 180 -12.99 -29.03 9.25
C SER A 180 -13.04 -30.29 10.12
N LYS A 181 -12.91 -31.47 9.51
CA LYS A 181 -12.96 -32.78 10.18
C LYS A 181 -11.61 -33.25 10.75
N MET A 182 -10.55 -32.46 10.61
CA MET A 182 -9.20 -32.84 11.06
C MET A 182 -8.96 -32.33 12.47
N ASP A 183 -8.52 -33.23 13.34
CA ASP A 183 -8.30 -33.00 14.77
C ASP A 183 -7.00 -32.25 15.10
N THR A 184 -6.02 -32.25 14.18
CA THR A 184 -4.67 -31.71 14.44
C THR A 184 -4.19 -30.79 13.32
N LEU A 185 -3.37 -29.78 13.66
CA LEU A 185 -2.78 -28.87 12.67
C LEU A 185 -1.91 -29.60 11.63
N ALA A 186 -1.26 -30.70 12.03
CA ALA A 186 -0.47 -31.54 11.12
C ALA A 186 -1.36 -32.19 10.04
N LYS A 187 -2.49 -32.79 10.42
CA LYS A 187 -3.45 -33.37 9.46
C LYS A 187 -4.07 -32.30 8.56
N LYS A 188 -4.41 -31.12 9.12
CA LYS A 188 -4.90 -29.96 8.37
C LYS A 188 -3.89 -29.51 7.32
N LYS A 189 -2.62 -29.33 7.70
CA LYS A 189 -1.52 -28.99 6.79
C LYS A 189 -1.38 -30.03 5.68
N GLN A 190 -1.32 -31.32 6.03
CA GLN A 190 -1.15 -32.40 5.05
C GLN A 190 -2.31 -32.48 4.06
N ALA A 191 -3.54 -32.21 4.50
CA ALA A 191 -4.69 -32.20 3.61
C ALA A 191 -4.70 -31.01 2.66
N LEU A 192 -4.41 -29.80 3.15
CA LEU A 192 -4.27 -28.62 2.30
C LEU A 192 -3.16 -28.80 1.27
N LEU A 193 -1.99 -29.31 1.68
CA LEU A 193 -0.86 -29.55 0.78
C LEU A 193 -1.07 -30.72 -0.20
N ARG A 194 -2.10 -31.56 -0.01
CA ARG A 194 -2.54 -32.56 -1.01
C ARG A 194 -3.64 -32.04 -1.93
N ASN A 195 -4.27 -30.92 -1.58
CA ASN A 195 -5.33 -30.33 -2.38
C ASN A 195 -4.72 -29.52 -3.55
N LYS A 196 -4.91 -30.03 -4.78
CA LYS A 196 -4.39 -29.38 -6.00
C LYS A 196 -4.87 -27.93 -6.17
N ALA A 197 -6.12 -27.63 -5.82
CA ALA A 197 -6.65 -26.27 -5.93
C ALA A 197 -5.99 -25.32 -4.90
N PHE A 198 -5.64 -25.81 -3.71
CA PHE A 198 -4.90 -25.03 -2.71
C PHE A 198 -3.46 -24.74 -3.16
N LEU A 199 -2.78 -25.75 -3.71
CA LEU A 199 -1.44 -25.57 -4.29
C LEU A 199 -1.45 -24.59 -5.47
N ASN A 200 -2.46 -24.68 -6.35
CA ASN A 200 -2.65 -23.72 -7.44
C ASN A 200 -2.89 -22.30 -6.90
N ASN A 201 -3.66 -22.13 -5.81
CA ASN A 201 -3.85 -20.83 -5.17
C ASN A 201 -2.51 -20.23 -4.69
N ILE A 202 -1.64 -21.04 -4.07
CA ILE A 202 -0.30 -20.60 -3.65
C ILE A 202 0.51 -20.12 -4.86
N GLN A 203 0.54 -20.89 -5.94
CA GLN A 203 1.26 -20.51 -7.17
C GLN A 203 0.71 -19.23 -7.79
N SER A 204 -0.62 -19.10 -7.88
CA SER A 204 -1.28 -17.87 -8.34
C SER A 204 -0.98 -16.68 -7.45
N THR A 205 -0.89 -16.86 -6.13
CA THR A 205 -0.52 -15.80 -5.17
C THR A 205 0.88 -15.25 -5.44
N VAL A 206 1.85 -16.14 -5.66
CA VAL A 206 3.24 -15.76 -5.99
C VAL A 206 3.30 -15.01 -7.32
N ALA A 207 2.63 -15.55 -8.34
CA ALA A 207 2.57 -14.93 -9.65
C ALA A 207 1.89 -13.56 -9.62
N GLU A 208 0.77 -13.43 -8.89
CA GLU A 208 0.03 -12.17 -8.80
C GLU A 208 0.81 -11.11 -8.03
N THR A 209 1.54 -11.48 -6.97
CA THR A 209 2.44 -10.55 -6.26
C THR A 209 3.46 -9.94 -7.23
N THR A 210 4.11 -10.78 -8.03
CA THR A 210 5.09 -10.35 -9.04
C THR A 210 4.43 -9.47 -10.11
N ASN A 211 3.22 -9.85 -10.53
CA ASN A 211 2.43 -9.16 -11.54
C ASN A 211 2.02 -7.74 -11.11
N ILE A 212 1.54 -7.57 -9.87
CA ILE A 212 1.17 -6.27 -9.30
C ILE A 212 2.36 -5.30 -9.37
N LEU A 213 3.54 -5.73 -8.89
CA LEU A 213 4.75 -4.88 -8.92
C LEU A 213 5.19 -4.55 -10.34
N LYS A 214 5.24 -5.56 -11.22
CA LYS A 214 5.60 -5.37 -12.63
C LYS A 214 4.69 -4.37 -13.32
N LYS A 215 3.37 -4.55 -13.21
CA LYS A 215 2.38 -3.68 -13.86
C LYS A 215 2.40 -2.27 -13.28
N ALA A 216 2.60 -2.11 -11.97
CA ALA A 216 2.72 -0.79 -11.35
C ALA A 216 3.93 -0.03 -11.91
N ARG A 217 5.09 -0.70 -12.04
CA ARG A 217 6.29 -0.13 -12.67
C ARG A 217 6.08 0.22 -14.14
N GLN A 218 5.42 -0.64 -14.90
CA GLN A 218 5.06 -0.35 -16.30
C GLN A 218 4.15 0.88 -16.40
N ARG A 219 3.17 1.00 -15.51
CA ARG A 219 2.24 2.14 -15.45
C ARG A 219 2.94 3.45 -15.10
N LEU A 220 4.02 3.38 -14.32
CA LEU A 220 4.91 4.51 -14.04
C LEU A 220 5.85 4.81 -15.20
N GLY A 221 5.93 3.97 -16.23
CA GLY A 221 6.86 4.13 -17.34
C GLY A 221 8.31 3.78 -16.99
N CYS A 222 8.54 2.93 -15.97
CA CYS A 222 9.89 2.59 -15.51
C CYS A 222 10.79 1.97 -16.59
N ASP A 223 10.22 1.32 -17.61
CA ASP A 223 10.99 0.78 -18.74
C ASP A 223 11.60 1.91 -19.59
N ARG A 224 10.90 3.05 -19.70
CA ARG A 224 11.33 4.23 -20.47
C ARG A 224 12.19 5.18 -19.65
N THR A 225 11.82 5.39 -18.38
CA THR A 225 12.48 6.34 -17.47
C THR A 225 12.94 5.67 -16.17
N PRO A 226 13.84 4.66 -16.23
CA PRO A 226 14.21 3.85 -15.06
C PRO A 226 14.86 4.64 -13.93
N LYS A 227 15.42 5.83 -14.24
CA LYS A 227 16.10 6.68 -13.26
C LYS A 227 15.15 7.55 -12.42
N GLN A 228 13.85 7.62 -12.74
CA GLN A 228 12.91 8.41 -11.95
C GLN A 228 12.77 7.86 -10.54
N LYS A 229 12.54 8.75 -9.55
CA LYS A 229 12.57 8.40 -8.13
C LYS A 229 11.67 7.21 -7.78
N ALA A 230 10.43 7.19 -8.28
CA ALA A 230 9.47 6.12 -7.99
C ALA A 230 9.94 4.73 -8.47
N CYS A 231 10.70 4.64 -9.56
CA CYS A 231 11.21 3.36 -10.08
C CYS A 231 12.42 2.83 -9.33
N LYS A 232 13.09 3.68 -8.54
CA LYS A 232 14.25 3.31 -7.71
C LYS A 232 13.86 2.79 -6.33
N ILE A 233 12.60 2.95 -5.94
CA ILE A 233 12.10 2.47 -4.65
C ILE A 233 12.14 0.94 -4.66
N THR A 234 12.73 0.37 -3.61
CA THR A 234 12.68 -1.08 -3.39
C THR A 234 11.34 -1.42 -2.75
N VAL A 235 10.63 -2.40 -3.32
CA VAL A 235 9.31 -2.80 -2.86
C VAL A 235 9.34 -4.28 -2.50
N LYS A 236 8.80 -4.59 -1.32
CA LYS A 236 8.48 -5.93 -0.86
C LYS A 236 7.07 -5.94 -0.31
N PHE A 237 6.50 -7.14 -0.20
CA PHE A 237 5.14 -7.35 0.27
C PHE A 237 5.12 -8.24 1.49
N GLN A 238 4.16 -7.99 2.36
CA GLN A 238 3.79 -8.87 3.46
C GLN A 238 2.39 -9.42 3.15
N TYR A 239 2.22 -10.73 3.18
CA TYR A 239 0.88 -11.32 3.05
C TYR A 239 0.11 -11.08 4.35
N TYR A 240 -1.06 -10.43 4.31
CA TYR A 240 -1.89 -10.33 5.51
C TYR A 240 -2.91 -11.48 5.63
N VAL A 241 -3.10 -11.97 6.85
CA VAL A 241 -4.07 -12.99 7.24
C VAL A 241 -5.17 -12.35 8.09
N LEU A 242 -6.42 -12.63 7.76
CA LEU A 242 -7.60 -12.10 8.45
C LEU A 242 -7.87 -12.90 9.74
N ARG A 243 -7.58 -12.31 10.91
CA ARG A 243 -7.59 -12.98 12.23
C ARG A 243 -8.97 -13.20 12.87
N GLU A 244 -9.99 -12.45 12.48
CA GLU A 244 -11.37 -12.55 13.00
C GLU A 244 -12.19 -13.68 12.35
N GLN A 245 -11.59 -14.43 11.41
CA GLN A 245 -12.23 -15.58 10.80
C GLN A 245 -12.16 -16.83 11.69
N SER A 246 -12.87 -17.90 11.29
CA SER A 246 -12.75 -19.19 11.97
C SER A 246 -11.29 -19.68 12.02
N ALA A 247 -10.91 -20.42 13.06
CA ALA A 247 -9.53 -20.93 13.21
C ALA A 247 -9.06 -21.75 12.00
N ASN A 248 -9.96 -22.48 11.32
CA ASN A 248 -9.63 -23.20 10.09
C ASN A 248 -9.33 -22.25 8.91
N ALA A 249 -10.05 -21.14 8.80
CA ALA A 249 -9.83 -20.15 7.76
C ALA A 249 -8.53 -19.36 8.00
N VAL A 250 -8.26 -18.98 9.25
CA VAL A 250 -6.98 -18.37 9.66
C VAL A 250 -5.83 -19.33 9.35
N PHE A 251 -5.97 -20.61 9.69
CA PHE A 251 -4.93 -21.61 9.42
C PHE A 251 -4.69 -21.83 7.92
N ALA A 252 -5.75 -21.92 7.11
CA ALA A 252 -5.63 -22.09 5.67
C ALA A 252 -4.95 -20.88 5.00
N GLN A 253 -5.34 -19.66 5.40
CA GLN A 253 -4.69 -18.43 4.95
C GLN A 253 -3.22 -18.38 5.36
N ALA A 254 -2.91 -18.62 6.65
CA ALA A 254 -1.54 -18.58 7.15
C ALA A 254 -0.64 -19.60 6.44
N LEU A 255 -1.12 -20.84 6.23
CA LEU A 255 -0.36 -21.84 5.48
C LEU A 255 -0.11 -21.40 4.03
N SER A 256 -1.12 -20.83 3.36
CA SER A 256 -0.98 -20.29 2.00
C SER A 256 0.04 -19.16 1.97
N ALA A 257 -0.04 -18.23 2.93
CA ALA A 257 0.82 -17.07 3.08
C ALA A 257 2.30 -17.45 3.27
N PHE A 258 2.60 -18.35 4.22
CA PHE A 258 3.97 -18.83 4.45
C PHE A 258 4.51 -19.60 3.25
N ALA A 259 3.69 -20.45 2.62
CA ALA A 259 4.10 -21.20 1.43
C ALA A 259 4.37 -20.26 0.25
N ALA A 260 3.55 -19.24 0.04
CA ALA A 260 3.76 -18.25 -1.01
C ALA A 260 5.01 -17.39 -0.75
N ALA A 261 5.20 -16.91 0.49
CA ALA A 261 6.38 -16.13 0.86
C ALA A 261 7.68 -16.93 0.67
N ALA A 262 7.68 -18.22 1.01
CA ALA A 262 8.84 -19.10 0.80
C ALA A 262 9.18 -19.33 -0.69
N ASN A 263 8.25 -19.06 -1.61
CA ASN A 263 8.42 -19.27 -3.06
C ASN A 263 8.41 -17.96 -3.86
N SER A 264 8.47 -16.80 -3.20
CA SER A 264 8.44 -15.49 -3.85
C SER A 264 9.71 -14.71 -3.54
N SER A 265 10.19 -13.94 -4.53
CA SER A 265 11.21 -12.93 -4.27
C SER A 265 10.62 -11.62 -3.74
N ASP A 266 9.33 -11.37 -3.95
CA ASP A 266 8.68 -10.09 -3.65
C ASP A 266 7.78 -10.14 -2.41
N LEU A 267 7.18 -11.30 -2.11
CA LEU A 267 6.42 -11.56 -0.88
C LEU A 267 7.35 -12.13 0.19
N VAL A 268 7.66 -11.38 1.24
CA VAL A 268 8.77 -11.70 2.17
C VAL A 268 8.35 -11.94 3.62
N ALA A 269 7.10 -11.60 3.97
CA ALA A 269 6.62 -11.78 5.33
C ALA A 269 5.12 -12.11 5.36
N VAL A 270 4.64 -12.47 6.56
CA VAL A 270 3.24 -12.72 6.86
C VAL A 270 2.84 -11.85 8.06
N ASN A 271 1.67 -11.24 8.01
CA ASN A 271 1.13 -10.37 9.05
C ASN A 271 -0.31 -10.79 9.40
N LEU A 272 -0.77 -10.55 10.63
CA LEU A 272 -2.14 -10.81 11.08
C LEU A 272 -2.87 -9.49 11.30
N VAL A 273 -3.97 -9.28 10.58
CA VAL A 273 -4.68 -7.99 10.53
C VAL A 273 -6.15 -8.15 10.90
N GLN A 274 -6.93 -7.06 10.77
CA GLN A 274 -8.30 -6.82 11.25
C GLN A 274 -8.33 -6.11 12.61
N ALA A 275 -9.53 -5.80 13.11
CA ALA A 275 -9.76 -5.05 14.34
C ALA A 275 -9.33 -5.86 15.57
#